data_AF-A0A3D2MY90-F1
#
_entry.id   AF-A0A3D2MY90-F1
#
_cell.length_a   1.000
_cell.length_b   1.000
_cell.length_c   1.000
_cell.angle_alpha   90.00
_cell.angle_beta   90.00
_cell.angle_gamma   90.00
#
_symmetry.space_group_name_H-M   'P 1'
#
loop_
_entity.id
_entity.type
_entity.pdbx_description
1 polymer ?
#
loop_
_entity_poly.entity_id
_entity_poly.type
_entity_poly.pdbx_seq_one_letter_code
_entity_poly.pdbx_strand_id
1 'polypeptide(L)'
;AGMVDGSIVILGRRHAPDYDTEPDFIDCIGDQIRRGDERITVIPEPQFVDSLYPWFEPRTAPLSIENVGRLMVLPSVANKLSELNLDYMIWIDGRTQDTNSSGSMTCGVGPTGAGCFGFGTWGTESEYEATIWNFNDGAEVGKMSALTSGQSYMPAVVVPIPIIAPVQDTACESLGTQLLQYLSAES
;
A
#
# COMPACT_ATOMS: atom_id res chain seq x y z
N ALA A 1 -0.53 -16.41 20.53
CA ALA A 1 -1.86 -16.45 21.17
C ALA A 1 -2.80 -15.70 20.26
N GLY A 2 -4.04 -16.17 20.17
CA GLY A 2 -5.18 -15.52 19.53
C GLY A 2 -5.10 -13.99 19.43
N MET A 3 -5.11 -13.33 18.26
CA MET A 3 -5.44 -11.90 18.17
C MET A 3 -6.94 -11.73 18.45
N VAL A 4 -7.32 -11.87 19.73
CA VAL A 4 -8.73 -11.89 20.16
C VAL A 4 -9.21 -10.52 20.62
N ASP A 5 -8.31 -9.61 21.01
CA ASP A 5 -8.67 -8.26 21.49
C ASP A 5 -7.73 -7.14 21.00
N GLY A 6 -6.78 -7.43 20.11
CA GLY A 6 -5.75 -6.50 19.66
C GLY A 6 -6.18 -5.55 18.54
N SER A 7 -5.58 -4.36 18.51
CA SER A 7 -5.65 -3.48 17.33
C SER A 7 -4.40 -3.60 16.46
N ILE A 8 -4.57 -3.28 15.18
CA ILE A 8 -3.50 -3.26 14.19
C ILE A 8 -3.39 -1.90 13.54
N VAL A 9 -2.20 -1.59 13.03
CA VAL A 9 -1.97 -0.41 12.17
C VAL A 9 -1.29 -0.83 10.88
N ILE A 10 -1.68 -0.22 9.77
CA ILE A 10 -1.06 -0.41 8.46
C ILE A 10 -0.36 0.88 8.09
N LEU A 11 0.93 0.81 7.78
CA LEU A 11 1.76 1.97 7.46
C LEU A 11 2.41 1.80 6.10
N GLY A 12 2.30 2.80 5.23
CA GLY A 12 3.08 2.87 4.00
C GLY A 12 4.48 3.45 4.26
N ARG A 13 5.48 3.01 3.48
CA ARG A 13 6.77 3.72 3.42
C ARG A 13 6.57 5.09 2.74
N ARG A 14 7.08 6.16 3.36
CA ARG A 14 6.92 7.58 2.90
C ARG A 14 8.24 8.36 2.72
N HIS A 15 9.38 7.66 2.68
CA HIS A 15 10.70 8.30 2.89
C HIS A 15 11.61 8.36 1.66
N ALA A 16 11.12 8.04 0.46
CA ALA A 16 11.88 8.28 -0.75
C ALA A 16 11.00 8.93 -1.84
N PRO A 17 11.54 9.90 -2.60
CA PRO A 17 10.79 10.66 -3.61
C PRO A 17 10.21 9.80 -4.74
N ASP A 18 10.65 8.55 -4.86
CA ASP A 18 10.21 7.56 -5.85
C ASP A 18 9.44 6.37 -5.21
N TYR A 19 9.23 6.40 -3.88
CA TYR A 19 8.58 5.34 -3.09
C TYR A 19 7.65 5.95 -2.03
N ASP A 20 6.56 6.54 -2.50
CA ASP A 20 5.40 6.80 -1.65
C ASP A 20 4.37 5.72 -1.99
N THR A 21 4.21 4.72 -1.11
CA THR A 21 3.08 3.81 -1.21
C THR A 21 1.81 4.66 -1.19
N GLU A 22 0.96 4.55 -2.22
CA GLU A 22 -0.20 5.43 -2.32
C GLU A 22 -1.12 5.28 -1.10
N PRO A 23 -1.57 6.39 -0.47
CA PRO A 23 -2.48 6.34 0.67
C PRO A 23 -3.75 5.51 0.38
N ASP A 24 -4.29 5.62 -0.83
CA ASP A 24 -5.47 4.88 -1.29
C ASP A 24 -5.24 3.36 -1.25
N PHE A 25 -4.00 2.89 -1.46
CA PHE A 25 -3.65 1.47 -1.38
C PHE A 25 -3.67 0.97 0.08
N ILE A 26 -3.13 1.76 1.01
CA ILE A 26 -3.15 1.45 2.44
C ILE A 26 -4.59 1.39 2.95
N ASP A 27 -5.42 2.35 2.56
CA ASP A 27 -6.84 2.40 2.89
C ASP A 27 -7.59 1.18 2.33
N CYS A 28 -7.30 0.79 1.10
CA CYS A 28 -7.88 -0.39 0.46
C CYS A 28 -7.58 -1.68 1.25
N ILE A 29 -6.34 -1.89 1.69
CA ILE A 29 -5.98 -3.06 2.50
C ILE A 29 -6.72 -3.03 3.85
N GLY A 30 -6.74 -1.87 4.52
CA GLY A 30 -7.46 -1.71 5.79
C GLY A 30 -8.96 -1.98 5.66
N ASP A 31 -9.56 -1.57 4.54
CA ASP A 31 -10.95 -1.87 4.20
C ASP A 31 -11.21 -3.36 3.98
N GLN A 32 -10.32 -4.06 3.26
CA GLN A 32 -10.45 -5.50 3.04
C GLN A 32 -10.42 -6.28 4.36
N ILE A 33 -9.50 -5.92 5.27
CA ILE A 33 -9.40 -6.57 6.59
C ILE A 33 -10.65 -6.30 7.42
N ARG A 34 -11.10 -5.04 7.53
CA ARG A 34 -12.32 -4.69 8.28
C ARG A 34 -13.57 -5.41 7.77
N ARG A 35 -13.71 -5.54 6.45
CA ARG A 35 -14.85 -6.23 5.83
C ARG A 35 -14.79 -7.75 6.03
N GLY A 36 -13.58 -8.30 6.16
CA GLY A 36 -13.35 -9.72 6.32
C GLY A 36 -13.56 -10.22 7.75
N ASP A 37 -13.15 -9.45 8.76
CA ASP A 37 -13.34 -9.78 10.17
C ASP A 37 -13.56 -8.51 11.01
N GLU A 38 -14.82 -8.25 11.39
CA GLU A 38 -15.21 -7.07 12.18
C GLU A 38 -14.58 -7.04 13.59
N ARG A 39 -14.01 -8.15 14.06
CA ARG A 39 -13.32 -8.22 15.36
C ARG A 39 -11.95 -7.55 15.31
N ILE A 40 -11.35 -7.45 14.12
CA ILE A 40 -10.03 -6.84 13.94
C ILE A 40 -10.18 -5.31 13.92
N THR A 41 -9.61 -4.66 14.93
CA THR A 41 -9.61 -3.19 15.01
C THR A 41 -8.44 -2.64 14.21
N VAL A 42 -8.73 -1.96 13.09
CA VAL A 42 -7.71 -1.28 12.28
C VAL A 42 -7.63 0.20 12.67
N ILE A 43 -6.52 0.62 13.28
CA ILE A 43 -6.23 2.01 13.62
C ILE A 43 -5.85 2.76 12.32
N PRO A 44 -6.51 3.89 12.00
CA PRO A 44 -6.11 4.75 10.89
C PRO A 44 -4.69 5.27 11.06
N GLU A 45 -3.91 5.27 9.98
CA GLU A 45 -2.53 5.79 9.98
C GLU A 45 -2.41 7.21 10.58
N PRO A 46 -3.26 8.20 10.23
CA PRO A 46 -3.15 9.54 10.82
C PRO A 46 -3.31 9.54 12.33
N GLN A 47 -4.25 8.74 12.85
CA GLN A 47 -4.49 8.62 14.29
C GLN A 47 -3.26 8.03 15.00
N PHE A 48 -2.63 7.01 14.41
CA PHE A 48 -1.43 6.39 14.95
C PHE A 48 -0.25 7.37 14.98
N VAL A 49 -0.01 8.07 13.85
CA VAL A 49 1.07 9.05 13.72
C VAL A 49 0.91 10.18 14.74
N ASP A 50 -0.30 10.74 14.87
CA ASP A 50 -0.59 11.81 15.83
C ASP A 50 -0.43 11.35 17.28
N SER A 51 -0.87 10.13 17.60
CA SER A 51 -0.77 9.56 18.95
C SER A 51 0.68 9.32 19.39
N LEU A 52 1.57 9.09 18.42
CA LEU A 52 2.99 8.85 18.61
C LEU A 52 3.85 10.03 18.15
N TYR A 53 3.29 11.24 18.13
CA TYR A 53 4.08 12.44 17.88
C TYR A 53 5.19 12.60 18.95
N PRO A 54 6.43 12.91 18.58
CA PRO A 54 6.93 13.21 17.23
C PRO A 54 7.64 12.03 16.54
N TRP A 55 7.51 10.79 17.01
CA TRP A 55 8.35 9.66 16.60
C TRP A 55 8.00 9.06 15.22
N PHE A 56 6.81 9.32 14.71
CA PHE A 56 6.35 8.83 13.40
C PHE A 56 6.06 9.95 12.39
N GLU A 57 6.58 11.16 12.60
CA GLU A 57 6.47 12.22 11.60
C GLU A 57 7.35 11.96 10.36
N PRO A 58 7.06 12.56 9.19
CA PRO A 58 7.84 12.36 7.96
C PRO A 58 9.35 12.62 8.06
N ARG A 59 9.83 13.31 9.11
CA ARG A 59 11.27 13.59 9.29
C ARG A 59 11.96 12.75 10.37
N THR A 60 11.17 12.04 11.18
CA THR A 60 11.62 11.34 12.39
C THR A 60 11.18 9.89 12.41
N ALA A 61 10.18 9.53 11.59
CA ALA A 61 9.70 8.18 11.43
C ALA A 61 10.86 7.25 11.05
N PRO A 62 10.98 6.11 11.74
CA PRO A 62 12.06 5.16 11.50
C PRO A 62 12.00 4.65 10.05
N LEU A 63 13.15 4.60 9.39
CA LEU A 63 13.28 4.17 8.00
C LEU A 63 13.21 2.64 7.80
N SER A 64 13.27 1.89 8.89
CA SER A 64 13.24 0.43 8.89
C SER A 64 12.55 -0.11 10.12
N ILE A 65 12.05 -1.33 9.99
CA ILE A 65 11.38 -2.05 11.08
C ILE A 65 12.31 -2.25 12.30
N GLU A 66 13.60 -2.46 12.06
CA GLU A 66 14.63 -2.56 13.10
C GLU A 66 14.75 -1.27 13.94
N ASN A 67 14.56 -0.10 13.30
CA ASN A 67 14.57 1.18 13.98
C ASN A 67 13.27 1.43 14.76
N VAL A 68 12.13 0.86 14.32
CA VAL A 68 10.90 0.81 15.13
C VAL A 68 11.16 0.02 16.42
N GLY A 69 11.86 -1.12 16.30
CA GLY A 69 12.44 -1.90 17.40
C GLY A 69 13.00 -1.04 18.55
N ARG A 70 13.83 -0.08 18.18
CA ARG A 70 14.52 0.81 19.13
C ARG A 70 13.60 1.83 19.79
N LEU A 71 12.58 2.31 19.07
CA LEU A 71 11.61 3.26 19.61
C LEU A 71 10.74 2.62 20.70
N MET A 72 10.44 1.33 20.60
CA MET A 72 9.66 0.61 21.61
C MET A 72 10.35 0.50 22.97
N VAL A 73 11.67 0.65 23.03
CA VAL A 73 12.42 0.68 24.31
C VAL A 73 12.14 1.98 25.07
N LEU A 74 11.68 3.03 24.39
CA LEU A 74 11.36 4.30 25.03
C LEU A 74 10.03 4.17 25.79
N PRO A 75 10.01 4.40 27.12
CA PRO A 75 8.78 4.24 27.91
C PRO A 75 7.63 5.12 27.42
N SER A 76 7.91 6.30 26.87
CA SER A 76 6.89 7.19 26.32
C SER A 76 6.18 6.62 25.09
N VAL A 77 6.91 5.89 24.23
CA VAL A 77 6.38 5.23 23.05
C VAL A 77 5.64 3.96 23.45
N ALA A 78 6.26 3.12 24.29
CA ALA A 78 5.65 1.88 24.77
C ALA A 78 4.31 2.12 25.48
N ASN A 79 4.22 3.13 26.35
CA ASN A 79 2.97 3.48 27.03
C ASN A 79 1.89 3.90 26.04
N LYS A 80 2.23 4.66 24.99
CA LYS A 80 1.27 5.08 23.96
C LYS A 80 0.79 3.92 23.10
N LEU A 81 1.67 3.00 22.73
CA LEU A 81 1.30 1.77 22.02
C LEU A 81 0.35 0.90 22.86
N SER A 82 0.60 0.81 24.17
CA SER A 82 -0.28 0.11 25.10
C SER A 82 -1.63 0.81 25.29
N GLU A 83 -1.68 2.15 25.34
CA GLU A 83 -2.93 2.93 25.37
C GLU A 83 -3.78 2.72 24.11
N LEU A 84 -3.13 2.53 22.95
CA LEU A 84 -3.79 2.18 21.70
C LEU A 84 -4.19 0.70 21.62
N ASN A 85 -3.75 -0.13 22.57
CA ASN A 85 -3.93 -1.58 22.54
C ASN A 85 -3.44 -2.18 21.22
N LEU A 86 -2.25 -1.75 20.76
CA LEU A 86 -1.69 -2.13 19.47
C LEU A 86 -0.84 -3.39 19.60
N ASP A 87 -1.27 -4.46 18.93
CA ASP A 87 -0.59 -5.76 18.94
C ASP A 87 0.30 -5.96 17.72
N TYR A 88 -0.16 -5.51 16.54
CA TYR A 88 0.58 -5.67 15.29
C TYR A 88 0.71 -4.37 14.50
N MET A 89 1.85 -4.22 13.85
CA MET A 89 2.06 -3.21 12.82
C MET A 89 2.41 -3.91 11.51
N ILE A 90 1.69 -3.53 10.47
CA ILE A 90 1.88 -4.03 9.11
C ILE A 90 2.55 -2.92 8.32
N TRP A 91 3.81 -3.12 7.97
CA TRP A 91 4.60 -2.19 7.19
C TRP A 91 4.52 -2.57 5.71
N ILE A 92 4.02 -1.66 4.86
CA ILE A 92 3.86 -1.87 3.42
C ILE A 92 4.92 -1.08 2.65
N ASP A 93 5.72 -1.79 1.86
CA ASP A 93 6.65 -1.25 0.89
C ASP A 93 6.15 -1.56 -0.52
N GLY A 94 5.96 -0.52 -1.35
CA GLY A 94 5.42 -0.65 -2.69
C GLY A 94 6.29 0.03 -3.73
N ARG A 95 6.41 -0.59 -4.90
CA ARG A 95 7.02 0.03 -6.09
C ARG A 95 6.20 -0.29 -7.34
N THR A 96 5.90 0.74 -8.12
CA THR A 96 5.26 0.59 -9.43
C THR A 96 6.21 1.13 -10.50
N GLN A 97 6.46 0.35 -11.54
CA GLN A 97 7.38 0.70 -12.62
C GLN A 97 6.71 0.50 -13.98
N ASP A 98 6.92 1.45 -14.88
CA ASP A 98 6.59 1.28 -16.29
C ASP A 98 7.58 0.31 -16.94
N THR A 99 7.07 -0.60 -17.76
CA THR A 99 7.87 -1.63 -18.43
C THR A 99 8.02 -1.32 -19.92
N ASN A 100 7.17 -1.91 -20.76
CA ASN A 100 7.21 -1.76 -22.21
C ASN A 100 6.21 -0.71 -22.68
N SER A 101 6.62 0.21 -23.55
CA SER A 101 5.71 1.14 -24.23
C SER A 101 5.75 0.95 -25.74
N SER A 102 4.61 1.04 -26.41
CA SER A 102 4.46 0.97 -27.86
C SER A 102 3.38 1.93 -28.33
N GLY A 103 3.53 2.54 -29.50
CA GLY A 103 2.49 3.40 -30.05
C GLY A 103 2.71 3.75 -31.52
N SER A 104 1.62 4.12 -32.20
CA SER A 104 1.67 4.58 -33.59
C SER A 104 0.68 5.72 -33.80
N MET A 105 1.00 6.63 -34.72
CA MET A 105 0.15 7.77 -35.06
C MET A 105 0.17 7.97 -36.58
N THR A 106 -1.01 8.00 -37.18
CA THR A 106 -1.23 8.18 -38.62
C THR A 106 -2.02 9.46 -38.85
N CYS A 107 -1.49 10.37 -39.66
CA CYS A 107 -2.16 11.60 -40.05
C CYS A 107 -2.61 11.52 -41.51
N GLY A 108 -3.85 11.95 -41.78
CA GLY A 108 -4.43 11.91 -43.12
C GLY A 108 -5.24 13.17 -43.43
N VAL A 109 -5.36 13.46 -44.72
CA VAL A 109 -6.19 14.56 -45.24
C VAL A 109 -7.18 13.96 -46.23
N GLY A 110 -8.46 14.22 -46.02
CA GLY A 110 -9.58 13.77 -46.84
C GLY A 110 -10.47 14.92 -47.30
N PRO A 111 -11.45 14.64 -48.17
CA PRO A 111 -12.32 15.67 -48.77
C PRO A 111 -13.16 16.44 -47.76
N THR A 112 -13.32 15.93 -46.54
CA THR A 112 -14.11 16.54 -45.45
C THR A 112 -13.24 17.06 -44.29
N GLY A 113 -11.90 16.98 -44.37
CA GLY A 113 -11.01 17.52 -43.33
C GLY A 113 -9.68 16.77 -43.20
N ALA A 114 -8.83 17.25 -42.29
CA ALA A 114 -7.57 16.62 -41.90
C ALA A 114 -7.66 16.12 -40.45
N GLY A 115 -7.05 14.98 -40.15
CA GLY A 115 -7.04 14.42 -38.80
C GLY A 115 -5.92 13.40 -38.59
N CYS A 116 -5.50 13.26 -37.34
CA CYS A 116 -4.56 12.22 -36.93
C CYS A 116 -5.26 11.22 -36.02
N PHE A 117 -5.03 9.94 -36.28
CA PHE A 117 -5.48 8.83 -35.47
C PHE A 117 -4.26 8.09 -34.94
N GLY A 118 -4.26 7.80 -33.65
CA GLY A 118 -3.14 7.16 -33.00
C GLY A 118 -3.58 6.27 -31.86
N PHE A 119 -2.65 5.42 -31.45
CA PHE A 119 -2.80 4.49 -30.35
C PHE A 119 -1.49 4.40 -29.60
N GLY A 120 -1.55 4.39 -28.28
CA GLY A 120 -0.42 4.10 -27.40
C GLY A 120 -0.80 3.03 -26.38
N THR A 121 0.18 2.21 -26.01
CA THR A 121 0.12 1.24 -24.91
C THR A 121 1.37 1.36 -24.06
N TRP A 122 1.21 1.17 -22.76
CA TRP A 122 2.32 0.99 -21.84
C TRP A 122 1.96 -0.09 -20.83
N GLY A 123 2.94 -0.93 -20.53
CA GLY A 123 2.86 -1.92 -19.47
C GLY A 123 3.30 -1.32 -18.15
N THR A 124 2.68 -1.76 -17.07
CA THR A 124 3.00 -1.37 -15.70
C THR A 124 3.14 -2.62 -14.86
N GLU A 125 4.16 -2.69 -14.02
CA GLU A 125 4.39 -3.76 -13.05
C GLU A 125 4.51 -3.15 -11.64
N SER A 126 3.76 -3.71 -10.71
CA SER A 126 3.73 -3.27 -9.32
C SER A 126 4.12 -4.43 -8.41
N GLU A 127 5.04 -4.16 -7.49
CA GLU A 127 5.48 -5.09 -6.46
C GLU A 127 5.26 -4.45 -5.09
N TYR A 128 4.51 -5.16 -4.25
CA TYR A 128 4.20 -4.75 -2.89
C TYR A 128 4.66 -5.82 -1.91
N GLU A 129 5.24 -5.39 -0.80
CA GLU A 129 5.75 -6.22 0.27
C GLU A 129 5.16 -5.76 1.60
N ALA A 130 4.53 -6.67 2.33
CA ALA A 130 3.96 -6.45 3.64
C ALA A 130 4.80 -7.18 4.70
N THR A 131 5.32 -6.45 5.68
CA THR A 131 6.06 -7.02 6.82
C THR A 131 5.21 -6.87 8.08
N ILE A 132 4.97 -7.97 8.78
CA ILE A 132 4.12 -8.05 9.98
C ILE A 132 5.02 -8.07 11.20
N TRP A 133 4.84 -7.08 12.06
CA TRP A 133 5.59 -6.93 13.30
C TRP A 133 4.67 -7.08 14.50
N ASN A 134 5.10 -7.89 15.48
CA ASN A 134 4.37 -8.10 16.72
C ASN A 134 5.02 -7.28 17.85
N PHE A 135 4.24 -6.41 18.49
CA PHE A 135 4.70 -5.55 19.58
C PHE A 135 4.91 -6.30 20.90
N ASN A 136 4.20 -7.40 21.12
CA ASN A 136 4.33 -8.23 22.32
C ASN A 136 5.65 -9.01 22.32
N ASP A 137 6.02 -9.57 21.17
CA ASP A 137 7.27 -10.33 21.00
C ASP A 137 8.46 -9.42 20.64
N GLY A 138 8.20 -8.19 20.17
CA GLY A 138 9.21 -7.24 19.74
C GLY A 138 9.99 -7.72 18.51
N ALA A 139 9.33 -8.47 17.62
CA ALA A 139 9.96 -9.14 16.49
C ALA A 139 9.06 -9.19 15.25
N GLU A 140 9.69 -9.41 14.10
CA GLU A 140 9.01 -9.73 12.84
C GLU A 140 8.47 -11.15 12.92
N VAL A 141 7.18 -11.32 12.65
CA VAL A 141 6.48 -12.61 12.75
C VAL A 141 6.02 -13.14 11.39
N GLY A 142 5.98 -12.28 10.37
CA GLY A 142 5.56 -12.67 9.04
C GLY A 142 5.91 -11.67 7.96
N LYS A 143 5.98 -12.16 6.72
CA LYS A 143 6.26 -11.36 5.54
C LYS A 143 5.49 -11.90 4.34
N MET A 144 4.85 -11.02 3.58
CA MET A 144 4.04 -11.35 2.41
C MET A 144 4.39 -10.43 1.25
N SER A 145 4.21 -10.91 0.03
CA SER A 145 4.51 -10.14 -1.18
C SER A 145 3.43 -10.35 -2.24
N ALA A 146 3.07 -9.30 -2.96
CA ALA A 146 2.22 -9.37 -4.14
C ALA A 146 2.90 -8.70 -5.33
N LEU A 147 2.94 -9.41 -6.45
CA LEU A 147 3.43 -8.93 -7.73
C LEU A 147 2.26 -8.91 -8.71
N THR A 148 1.98 -7.75 -9.32
CA THR A 148 0.90 -7.58 -10.29
C THR A 148 1.40 -6.84 -11.54
N SER A 149 0.88 -7.23 -12.70
CA SER A 149 1.24 -6.61 -13.98
C SER A 149 0.00 -6.27 -14.80
N GLY A 150 -0.01 -5.13 -15.46
CA GLY A 150 -1.14 -4.64 -16.26
C GLY A 150 -0.69 -3.94 -17.54
N GLN A 151 -1.62 -3.81 -18.50
CA GLN A 151 -1.39 -3.12 -19.77
C GLN A 151 -2.41 -1.99 -19.92
N SER A 152 -1.90 -0.76 -19.96
CA SER A 152 -2.68 0.45 -20.17
C SER A 152 -2.68 0.81 -21.65
N TYR A 153 -3.75 1.46 -22.11
CA TYR A 153 -3.85 1.91 -23.50
C TYR A 153 -4.59 3.24 -23.63
N MET A 154 -4.26 3.99 -24.68
CA MET A 154 -4.81 5.31 -24.94
C MET A 154 -5.17 5.47 -26.42
N PRO A 155 -6.47 5.45 -26.77
CA PRO A 155 -6.93 5.77 -28.11
C PRO A 155 -6.89 7.30 -28.33
N ALA A 156 -6.37 7.75 -29.48
CA ALA A 156 -6.43 9.15 -29.89
C ALA A 156 -7.62 9.39 -30.84
N VAL A 157 -8.78 9.76 -30.29
CA VAL A 157 -9.99 10.12 -31.03
C VAL A 157 -10.47 11.50 -30.60
N VAL A 158 -10.17 12.56 -31.36
CA VAL A 158 -10.48 14.00 -31.10
C VAL A 158 -9.90 14.54 -29.77
N VAL A 159 -10.12 13.84 -28.66
CA VAL A 159 -9.49 14.03 -27.35
C VAL A 159 -8.97 12.67 -26.88
N PRO A 160 -7.65 12.48 -26.68
CA PRO A 160 -7.12 11.23 -26.16
C PRO A 160 -7.55 11.02 -24.70
N ILE A 161 -8.19 9.89 -24.40
CA ILE A 161 -8.57 9.50 -23.04
C ILE A 161 -7.73 8.29 -22.62
N PRO A 162 -6.85 8.40 -21.62
CA PRO A 162 -6.07 7.27 -21.14
C PRO A 162 -6.93 6.28 -20.35
N ILE A 163 -6.67 4.98 -20.51
CA ILE A 163 -7.25 3.90 -19.70
C ILE A 163 -6.09 3.17 -19.00
N ILE A 164 -6.05 3.29 -17.68
CA ILE A 164 -5.01 2.73 -16.81
C ILE A 164 -5.41 1.34 -16.32
N ALA A 165 -4.49 0.37 -16.37
CA ALA A 165 -4.73 -0.95 -15.79
C ALA A 165 -4.80 -0.90 -14.25
N PRO A 166 -5.78 -1.57 -13.61
CA PRO A 166 -5.98 -1.52 -12.16
C PRO A 166 -5.01 -2.47 -11.41
N VAL A 167 -3.71 -2.26 -11.57
CA VAL A 167 -2.67 -3.10 -10.94
C VAL A 167 -2.65 -2.96 -9.41
N GLN A 168 -3.10 -1.81 -8.90
CA GLN A 168 -3.17 -1.52 -7.46
C GLN A 168 -4.35 -2.23 -6.80
N ASP A 169 -5.54 -2.19 -7.40
CA ASP A 169 -6.74 -2.86 -6.86
C ASP A 169 -6.52 -4.38 -6.72
N THR A 170 -5.91 -4.98 -7.74
CA THR A 170 -5.59 -6.41 -7.74
C THR A 170 -4.53 -6.78 -6.70
N ALA A 171 -3.52 -5.92 -6.50
CA ALA A 171 -2.53 -6.12 -5.45
C ALA A 171 -3.13 -5.96 -4.04
N CYS A 172 -4.04 -4.99 -3.86
CA CYS A 172 -4.75 -4.76 -2.62
C CYS A 172 -5.62 -5.96 -2.24
N GLU A 173 -6.41 -6.48 -3.18
CA GLU A 173 -7.27 -7.64 -2.93
C GLU A 173 -6.43 -8.86 -2.51
N SER A 174 -5.30 -9.07 -3.18
CA SER A 174 -4.39 -10.18 -2.89
C SER A 174 -3.73 -10.06 -1.51
N LEU A 175 -3.12 -8.91 -1.19
CA LEU A 175 -2.44 -8.70 0.09
C LEU A 175 -3.44 -8.61 1.25
N GLY A 176 -4.54 -7.88 1.08
CA GLY A 176 -5.59 -7.76 2.09
C GLY A 176 -6.15 -9.12 2.50
N THR A 177 -6.42 -10.01 1.52
CA THR A 177 -6.89 -11.37 1.79
C THR A 177 -5.85 -12.21 2.52
N GLN A 178 -4.58 -12.15 2.11
CA GLN A 178 -3.51 -12.91 2.78
C GLN A 178 -3.30 -12.44 4.22
N LEU A 179 -3.28 -11.13 4.44
CA LEU A 179 -3.16 -10.53 5.78
C LEU A 179 -4.33 -10.92 6.68
N LEU A 180 -5.57 -10.83 6.17
CA LEU A 180 -6.75 -11.27 6.89
C LEU A 180 -6.64 -12.74 7.31
N GLN A 181 -6.24 -13.63 6.40
CA GLN A 181 -6.09 -15.06 6.71
C GLN A 181 -5.06 -15.30 7.81
N TYR A 182 -3.93 -14.57 7.78
CA TYR A 182 -2.91 -14.67 8.83
C TYR A 182 -3.44 -14.18 10.18
N LEU A 183 -4.03 -12.98 10.23
CA LEU A 183 -4.53 -12.38 11.47
C LEU A 183 -5.68 -13.18 12.09
N SER A 184 -6.57 -13.75 11.26
CA SER A 184 -7.67 -14.59 11.74
C SER A 184 -7.24 -16.03 12.05
N ALA A 185 -6.18 -16.55 11.45
CA ALA A 185 -5.65 -17.88 11.81
C ALA A 185 -4.88 -17.85 13.14
N GLU A 186 -4.30 -16.71 13.47
CA GLU A 186 -3.70 -16.46 14.77
C GLU A 186 -4.71 -15.99 15.83
N SER A 187 -6.03 -15.98 15.57
CA SER A 187 -7.13 -15.65 16.52
C SER A 187 -7.78 -16.90 17.12
#